data_AF-A0A9E1P5R3-F1
#
_entry.id   AF-A0A9E1P5R3-F1
#
_cell.length_a   1.000
_cell.length_b   1.000
_cell.length_c   1.000
_cell.angle_alpha   90.00
_cell.angle_beta   90.00
_cell.angle_gamma   90.00
#
_symmetry.space_group_name_H-M   'P 1'
#
loop_
_entity.id
_entity.type
_entity.pdbx_description
1 polymer ?
#
loop_
_entity_poly.entity_id
_entity_poly.type
_entity_poly.pdbx_seq_one_letter_code
_entity_poly.pdbx_strand_id
1 'polypeptide(L)'
;MISELPEEDHFKRLNTKSKYFIDTIKMIAYRAETAMSNILRKKMSQPKEARSLLQALYSNEVNIFPNEKENTLTVELHHFVNRKDDFSITHLCDELNETNTIFPGTNLRLVYKLVSLNNP
;
A
#
# COMPACT_ATOMS: atom_id res chain seq x y z
N MET A 1 -31.04 -13.77 -24.88
CA MET A 1 -29.87 -14.59 -24.41
C MET A 1 -28.63 -13.96 -25.04
N ILE A 2 -27.42 -14.04 -24.45
CA ILE A 2 -26.21 -13.37 -24.99
C ILE A 2 -25.95 -13.73 -26.47
N SER A 3 -26.51 -14.83 -26.95
CA SER A 3 -26.53 -15.32 -28.33
C SER A 3 -27.26 -14.46 -29.37
N GLU A 4 -27.91 -13.35 -29.00
CA GLU A 4 -28.72 -12.50 -29.91
C GLU A 4 -28.06 -11.16 -30.26
N LEU A 5 -26.82 -10.92 -29.81
CA LEU A 5 -26.09 -9.67 -30.09
C LEU A 5 -25.14 -9.84 -31.29
N PRO A 6 -24.94 -8.80 -32.12
CA PRO A 6 -23.92 -8.79 -33.16
C PRO A 6 -22.54 -9.17 -32.57
N GLU A 7 -21.68 -9.88 -33.32
CA GLU A 7 -20.37 -10.32 -32.80
C GLU A 7 -19.49 -9.19 -32.25
N GLU A 8 -19.75 -7.97 -32.72
CA GLU A 8 -19.10 -6.72 -32.32
C GLU A 8 -19.45 -6.29 -30.88
N ASP A 9 -20.65 -6.67 -30.42
CA ASP A 9 -21.21 -6.36 -29.10
C ASP A 9 -21.09 -7.53 -28.11
N HIS A 10 -20.55 -8.67 -28.54
CA HIS A 10 -20.22 -9.75 -27.63
C HIS A 10 -19.09 -9.29 -26.68
N PHE A 11 -19.37 -9.24 -25.38
CA PHE A 11 -18.38 -8.93 -24.35
C PHE A 11 -17.09 -9.71 -24.60
N LYS A 12 -16.01 -9.01 -24.97
CA LYS A 12 -14.67 -9.59 -25.12
C LYS A 12 -14.21 -10.07 -23.76
N ARG A 13 -14.52 -11.33 -23.46
CA ARG A 13 -14.08 -12.04 -22.26
C ARG A 13 -12.56 -11.92 -22.22
N LEU A 14 -12.03 -11.28 -21.16
CA LEU A 14 -10.59 -11.21 -20.92
C LEU A 14 -10.01 -12.60 -21.15
N ASN A 15 -9.06 -12.71 -22.09
CA ASN A 15 -8.38 -13.97 -22.41
C ASN A 15 -7.95 -14.61 -21.08
N THR A 16 -8.26 -15.89 -20.87
CA THR A 16 -8.09 -16.61 -19.59
C THR A 16 -6.74 -16.34 -18.90
N LYS A 17 -5.67 -16.12 -19.68
CA LYS A 17 -4.34 -15.72 -19.20
C LYS A 17 -4.30 -14.35 -18.51
N SER A 18 -4.94 -13.33 -19.08
CA SER A 18 -5.05 -11.99 -18.47
C SER A 18 -5.85 -12.04 -17.17
N LYS A 19 -6.86 -12.91 -17.07
CA LYS A 19 -7.58 -13.14 -15.81
C LYS A 19 -6.65 -13.66 -14.71
N TYR A 20 -5.89 -14.73 -14.97
CA TYR A 20 -4.97 -15.29 -13.97
C TYR A 20 -3.91 -14.28 -13.51
N PHE A 21 -3.41 -13.45 -14.43
CA PHE A 21 -2.45 -12.40 -14.09
C PHE A 21 -3.06 -11.38 -13.12
N ILE A 22 -4.24 -10.87 -13.43
CA ILE A 22 -4.95 -9.91 -12.56
C ILE A 22 -5.31 -10.54 -11.21
N ASP A 23 -5.80 -11.77 -11.20
CA ASP A 23 -6.13 -12.49 -9.96
C ASP A 23 -4.89 -12.71 -9.09
N THR A 24 -3.72 -12.95 -9.70
CA THR A 24 -2.44 -13.05 -8.98
C THR A 24 -2.06 -11.73 -8.30
N ILE A 25 -2.17 -10.59 -9.02
CA ILE A 25 -1.91 -9.26 -8.44
C ILE A 25 -2.85 -8.99 -7.26
N LYS A 26 -4.16 -9.29 -7.43
CA LYS A 26 -5.15 -9.13 -6.36
C LYS A 26 -4.81 -9.96 -5.13
N MET A 27 -4.39 -11.21 -5.34
CA MET A 27 -3.99 -12.09 -4.24
C MET A 27 -2.76 -11.59 -3.49
N ILE A 28 -1.77 -11.03 -4.20
CA ILE A 28 -0.58 -10.42 -3.57
C ILE A 28 -0.99 -9.18 -2.77
N ALA A 29 -1.78 -8.28 -3.36
CA ALA A 29 -2.26 -7.07 -2.68
C ALA A 29 -3.09 -7.42 -1.43
N TYR A 30 -4.01 -8.38 -1.53
CA TYR A 30 -4.83 -8.83 -0.40
C TYR A 30 -3.97 -9.41 0.74
N ARG A 31 -2.93 -10.18 0.41
CA ARG A 31 -2.02 -10.73 1.43
C ARG A 31 -1.17 -9.64 2.08
N ALA A 32 -0.66 -8.69 1.29
CA ALA A 32 0.09 -7.55 1.80
C ALA A 32 -0.77 -6.68 2.74
N GLU A 33 -1.99 -6.34 2.32
CA GLU A 33 -2.95 -5.61 3.17
C GLU A 33 -3.26 -6.38 4.45
N THR A 34 -3.47 -7.71 4.37
CA THR A 34 -3.74 -8.54 5.54
C THR A 34 -2.56 -8.54 6.52
N ALA A 35 -1.32 -8.61 6.02
CA ALA A 35 -0.12 -8.52 6.85
C ALA A 35 -0.02 -7.14 7.55
N MET A 36 -0.19 -6.05 6.79
CA MET A 36 -0.18 -4.69 7.35
C MET A 36 -1.31 -4.47 8.35
N SER A 37 -2.51 -5.01 8.10
CA SER A 37 -3.63 -4.92 9.03
C SER A 37 -3.32 -5.64 10.35
N ASN A 38 -2.66 -6.80 10.29
CA ASN A 38 -2.25 -7.53 11.48
C ASN A 38 -1.19 -6.78 12.29
N ILE A 39 -0.29 -6.03 11.64
CA ILE A 39 0.68 -5.16 12.31
C ILE A 39 -0.05 -4.03 13.06
N LEU A 40 -0.91 -3.29 12.35
CA LEU A 40 -1.66 -2.17 12.93
C LEU A 40 -2.51 -2.59 14.13
N ARG A 41 -3.20 -3.73 14.03
CA ARG A 41 -4.06 -4.28 15.09
C ARG A 41 -3.35 -4.44 16.44
N LYS A 42 -2.02 -4.62 16.46
CA LYS A 42 -1.23 -4.76 17.70
C LYS A 42 -1.12 -3.46 18.49
N LYS A 43 -1.26 -2.30 17.83
CA LYS A 43 -1.02 -0.97 18.42
C LYS A 43 -2.24 -0.03 18.37
N MET A 44 -3.31 -0.41 17.68
CA MET A 44 -4.54 0.37 17.62
C MET A 44 -5.46 0.12 18.83
N SER A 45 -6.10 1.18 19.33
CA SER A 45 -7.17 1.06 20.33
C SER A 45 -8.43 0.39 19.78
N GLN A 46 -8.68 0.48 18.47
CA GLN A 46 -9.85 -0.10 17.80
C GLN A 46 -9.42 -1.00 16.63
N PRO A 47 -8.96 -2.26 16.90
CA PRO A 47 -8.38 -3.15 15.90
C PRO A 47 -9.28 -3.44 14.68
N LYS A 48 -10.61 -3.34 14.84
CA LYS A 48 -11.57 -3.52 13.74
C LYS A 48 -11.42 -2.46 12.63
N GLU A 49 -10.88 -1.29 12.93
CA GLU A 49 -10.69 -0.17 11.99
C GLU A 49 -9.38 -0.23 11.22
N ALA A 50 -8.50 -1.20 11.48
CA ALA A 50 -7.19 -1.29 10.83
C ALA A 50 -7.26 -1.30 9.29
N ARG A 51 -8.28 -1.94 8.70
CA ARG A 51 -8.46 -1.93 7.25
C ARG A 51 -8.92 -0.57 6.72
N SER A 52 -9.81 0.10 7.44
CA SER A 52 -10.26 1.45 7.09
C SER A 52 -9.09 2.45 7.14
N LEU A 53 -8.21 2.31 8.14
CA LEU A 53 -7.00 3.13 8.23
C LEU A 53 -6.05 2.87 7.05
N LEU A 54 -5.82 1.61 6.66
CA LEU A 54 -5.02 1.29 5.48
C LEU A 54 -5.63 1.84 4.18
N GLN A 55 -6.94 1.74 4.01
CA GLN A 55 -7.63 2.29 2.84
C GLN A 55 -7.47 3.81 2.76
N ALA A 56 -7.58 4.50 3.89
CA ALA A 56 -7.32 5.93 3.98
C ALA A 56 -5.85 6.24 3.65
N LEU A 57 -4.91 5.43 4.14
CA LEU A 57 -3.49 5.55 3.83
C LEU A 57 -3.18 5.43 2.34
N TYR A 58 -3.75 4.45 1.66
CA TYR A 58 -3.54 4.26 0.23
C TYR A 58 -4.14 5.37 -0.63
N SER A 59 -5.09 6.14 -0.08
CA SER A 59 -5.74 7.23 -0.79
C SER A 59 -5.07 8.58 -0.55
N ASN A 60 -4.15 8.67 0.43
CA ASN A 60 -3.42 9.89 0.73
C ASN A 60 -2.21 10.04 -0.20
N GLU A 61 -1.95 11.27 -0.60
CA GLU A 61 -0.68 11.63 -1.22
C GLU A 61 0.46 11.39 -0.25
N VAL A 62 1.66 11.17 -0.79
CA VAL A 62 2.89 10.94 -0.01
C VAL A 62 4.03 11.64 -0.72
N ASN A 63 5.01 12.13 0.03
CA ASN A 63 6.23 12.63 -0.59
C ASN A 63 7.19 11.47 -0.83
N ILE A 64 7.84 11.46 -2.00
CA ILE A 64 8.82 10.44 -2.37
C ILE A 64 10.16 11.13 -2.69
N PHE A 65 11.21 10.73 -1.98
CA PHE A 65 12.54 11.32 -2.10
C PHE A 65 13.58 10.24 -2.41
N PRO A 66 14.03 10.12 -3.67
CA PRO A 66 15.17 9.28 -4.02
C PRO A 66 16.47 9.93 -3.52
N ASN A 67 17.35 9.13 -2.93
CA ASN A 67 18.67 9.51 -2.50
C ASN A 67 19.70 8.47 -2.98
N GLU A 68 20.31 8.77 -4.12
CA GLU A 68 21.33 7.91 -4.75
C GLU A 68 22.62 7.79 -3.93
N LYS A 69 22.94 8.78 -3.07
CA LYS A 69 24.15 8.72 -2.24
C LYS A 69 24.02 7.69 -1.13
N GLU A 70 22.86 7.69 -0.48
CA GLU A 70 22.55 6.76 0.61
C GLU A 70 21.90 5.47 0.11
N ASN A 71 21.67 5.34 -1.20
CA ASN A 71 20.91 4.25 -1.83
C ASN A 71 19.54 4.03 -1.15
N THR A 72 18.79 5.10 -0.92
CA THR A 72 17.45 5.02 -0.31
C THR A 72 16.38 5.70 -1.15
N LEU A 73 15.16 5.20 -1.04
CA LEU A 73 13.95 5.84 -1.53
C LEU A 73 13.04 6.10 -0.33
N THR A 74 13.03 7.36 0.14
CA THR A 74 12.24 7.73 1.32
C THR A 74 10.80 8.01 0.93
N VAL A 75 9.85 7.35 1.59
CA VAL A 75 8.41 7.56 1.47
C VAL A 75 7.90 8.22 2.75
N GLU A 76 7.48 9.47 2.62
CA GLU A 76 6.97 10.28 3.72
C GLU A 76 5.44 10.27 3.73
N LEU A 77 4.88 9.66 4.78
CA LEU A 77 3.43 9.58 5.01
C LEU A 77 2.95 10.81 5.77
N HIS A 78 1.92 11.48 5.27
CA HIS A 78 1.31 12.59 6.00
C HIS A 78 0.48 12.09 7.20
N HIS A 79 0.41 12.93 8.23
CA HIS A 79 -0.42 12.69 9.40
C HIS A 79 -1.90 12.56 9.04
N PHE A 80 -2.61 11.69 9.78
CA PHE A 80 -4.07 11.66 9.74
C PHE A 80 -4.65 12.66 10.74
N VAL A 81 -5.92 13.05 10.54
CA VAL A 81 -6.64 13.99 11.42
C VAL A 81 -6.65 13.52 12.89
N ASN A 82 -6.59 12.20 13.12
CA ASN A 82 -6.59 11.61 14.45
C ASN A 82 -5.18 11.20 14.90
N ARG A 83 -4.61 11.95 15.84
CA ARG A 83 -3.27 11.69 16.42
C ARG A 83 -3.08 10.29 17.01
N LYS A 84 -4.17 9.60 17.39
CA LYS A 84 -4.08 8.22 17.90
C LYS A 84 -3.60 7.22 16.84
N ASP A 85 -3.84 7.53 15.56
CA ASP A 85 -3.46 6.68 14.45
C ASP A 85 -1.97 6.82 14.12
N ASP A 86 -1.36 7.97 14.40
CA ASP A 86 0.07 8.25 14.14
C ASP A 86 1.01 7.25 14.80
N PHE A 87 0.72 6.82 16.03
CA PHE A 87 1.52 5.81 16.73
C PHE A 87 1.45 4.44 16.03
N SER A 88 0.26 4.05 15.57
CA SER A 88 0.08 2.78 14.86
C SER A 88 0.74 2.81 13.48
N ILE A 89 0.65 3.94 12.77
CA ILE A 89 1.30 4.14 11.47
C ILE A 89 2.83 4.20 11.62
N THR A 90 3.35 4.85 12.66
CA THR A 90 4.79 4.86 12.94
C THR A 90 5.29 3.43 13.16
N HIS A 91 4.58 2.63 13.97
CA HIS A 91 4.93 1.22 14.16
C HIS A 91 4.86 0.41 12.85
N LEU A 92 3.89 0.68 11.98
CA LEU A 92 3.83 0.08 10.65
C LEU A 92 5.05 0.46 9.80
N CYS A 93 5.48 1.73 9.83
CA CYS A 93 6.68 2.17 9.12
C CYS A 93 7.94 1.43 9.61
N ASP A 94 8.09 1.28 10.92
CA ASP A 94 9.22 0.54 11.51
C ASP A 94 9.26 -0.91 11.00
N GLU A 95 8.14 -1.62 11.09
CA GLU A 95 8.04 -3.01 10.62
C GLU A 95 8.31 -3.13 9.12
N LEU A 96 7.86 -2.16 8.30
CA LEU A 96 8.17 -2.13 6.87
C LEU A 96 9.66 -1.85 6.62
N ASN A 97 10.29 -0.99 7.41
CA ASN A 97 11.72 -0.66 7.28
C ASN A 97 12.61 -1.86 7.62
N GLU A 98 12.23 -2.67 8.61
CA GLU A 98 12.97 -3.90 9.00
C GLU A 98 13.03 -4.94 7.87
N THR A 99 12.12 -4.89 6.90
CA THR A 99 12.16 -5.77 5.73
C THR A 99 13.35 -5.49 4.81
N ASN A 100 14.00 -4.32 4.95
CA ASN A 100 15.11 -3.87 4.08
C ASN A 100 14.77 -3.98 2.58
N THR A 101 13.50 -3.77 2.22
CA THR A 101 13.02 -3.96 0.85
C THR A 101 13.70 -3.00 -0.13
N ILE A 102 14.19 -3.54 -1.24
CA ILE A 102 14.72 -2.77 -2.37
C ILE A 102 13.59 -2.47 -3.35
N PHE A 103 13.49 -1.21 -3.80
CA PHE A 103 12.49 -0.82 -4.79
C PHE A 103 12.76 -1.49 -6.15
N PRO A 104 11.77 -2.17 -6.76
CA PRO A 104 11.98 -2.95 -7.98
C PRO A 104 12.63 -2.16 -9.10
N GLY A 105 13.65 -2.76 -9.75
CA GLY A 105 14.37 -2.13 -10.86
C GLY A 105 15.40 -1.07 -10.46
N THR A 106 15.70 -0.93 -9.16
CA THR A 106 16.69 0.01 -8.63
C THR A 106 17.55 -0.65 -7.55
N ASN A 107 18.55 0.08 -7.03
CA ASN A 107 19.30 -0.30 -5.82
C ASN A 107 18.85 0.49 -4.59
N LEU A 108 17.73 1.23 -4.69
CA LEU A 108 17.25 2.10 -3.62
C LEU A 108 16.45 1.29 -2.60
N ARG A 109 16.91 1.27 -1.35
CA ARG A 109 16.18 0.69 -0.23
C ARG A 109 15.03 1.60 0.19
N LEU A 110 13.84 1.04 0.34
CA LEU A 110 12.67 1.77 0.81
C LEU A 110 12.84 2.16 2.28
N VAL A 111 12.51 3.41 2.59
CA VAL A 111 12.48 3.95 3.95
C VAL A 111 11.16 4.69 4.16
N TYR A 112 10.29 4.15 5.00
CA TYR A 112 9.01 4.75 5.36
C TYR A 112 9.16 5.57 6.63
N LYS A 113 8.56 6.76 6.65
CA LYS A 113 8.44 7.57 7.87
C LYS A 113 7.20 8.44 7.82
N LEU A 114 6.70 8.81 8.99
CA LEU A 114 5.68 9.84 9.13
C LEU A 114 6.34 11.23 8.97
N VAL A 115 5.72 12.15 8.25
CA VAL A 115 6.15 13.55 8.21
C VAL A 115 6.18 14.07 9.65
N SER A 116 7.26 14.70 10.10
CA SER A 116 7.28 15.32 11.42
C SER A 116 6.62 16.70 11.36
N LEU A 117 5.80 17.06 12.36
CA LEU A 117 5.17 18.39 12.52
C LEU A 117 6.17 19.53 12.84
N ASN A 118 7.41 19.44 12.36
CA ASN A 118 8.36 20.55 12.39
C ASN A 118 8.50 21.11 10.97
N ASN A 119 7.47 21.83 10.54
CA ASN A 119 7.64 22.83 9.51
C ASN A 119 7.83 24.17 10.25
N PRO A 120 8.96 24.89 10.06
CA PRO A 120 9.17 26.21 10.66
C PRO A 120 8.16 27.25 10.14
#